data_AF-A0A9E0YXP0-F1
#
_entry.id   AF-A0A9E0YXP0-F1
#
_cell.length_a   1.000
_cell.length_b   1.000
_cell.length_c   1.000
_cell.angle_alpha   90.00
_cell.angle_beta   90.00
_cell.angle_gamma   90.00
#
_symmetry.space_group_name_H-M   'P 1'
#
loop_
_entity.id
_entity.type
_entity.pdbx_description
1 polymer ?
#
loop_
_entity_poly.entity_id
_entity_poly.type
_entity_poly.pdbx_seq_one_letter_code
_entity_poly.pdbx_strand_id
1 'polypeptide(L)' 'MEWISVKDRLPETRGTYLVCAVFFEDARNLHVRTGYYDKVWYLDCCTNDYMITHWMPLPSLPEE' A
#
# COMPACT_ATOMS: atom_id res chain seq x y z
N MET A 1 -1.68 11.15 12.50
CA MET A 1 -0.61 10.65 11.61
C MET A 1 -0.61 11.49 10.36
N GLU A 2 0.57 11.76 9.81
CA GLU A 2 0.73 12.59 8.61
C GLU A 2 1.38 11.77 7.49
N TRP A 3 0.98 12.06 6.25
CA TRP A 3 1.55 11.46 5.05
C TRP A 3 2.90 12.10 4.72
N ILE A 4 3.89 11.26 4.44
CA ILE A 4 5.25 11.67 4.06
C ILE A 4 5.43 11.41 2.57
N SER A 5 5.80 12.44 1.81
CA SER A 5 6.15 12.30 0.39
C SER A 5 7.42 11.46 0.23
N VAL A 6 7.41 10.50 -0.72
CA VAL A 6 8.59 9.68 -1.02
C VAL A 6 9.77 10.51 -1.58
N LYS A 7 9.47 11.72 -2.09
CA LYS A 7 10.49 12.66 -2.58
C LYS A 7 11.23 13.34 -1.43
N ASP A 8 10.58 13.49 -0.28
CA ASP A 8 11.15 14.17 0.88
C ASP A 8 11.97 13.19 1.73
N ARG A 9 11.40 12.00 1.99
CA ARG A 9 12.07 10.96 2.79
C ARG A 9 11.49 9.57 2.51
N LEU A 10 12.35 8.56 2.52
CA LEU A 10 11.98 7.14 2.50
C LEU A 10 11.98 6.53 3.92
N PRO A 11 11.24 5.43 4.17
CA PRO A 11 11.32 4.73 5.45
C PRO A 11 12.75 4.28 5.78
N GLU A 12 13.20 4.55 7.01
CA GLU A 12 14.56 4.22 7.46
C GLU A 12 14.70 2.74 7.83
N THR A 13 13.60 2.09 8.21
CA THR A 13 13.55 0.69 8.62
C THR A 13 12.76 -0.15 7.62
N ARG A 14 13.05 -1.46 7.60
CA ARG A 14 12.18 -2.42 6.91
C ARG A 14 10.95 -2.65 7.77
N GLY A 15 9.76 -2.62 7.18
CA GLY A 15 8.51 -2.74 7.91
C GLY A 15 7.28 -2.68 7.01
N THR A 16 6.10 -2.64 7.64
CA THR A 16 4.82 -2.44 6.96
C THR A 16 4.39 -0.99 7.07
N TYR A 17 4.02 -0.39 5.95
CA TYR A 17 3.61 1.00 5.85
C TYR A 17 2.32 1.11 5.05
N LEU A 18 1.52 2.13 5.37
CA LEU A 18 0.46 2.55 4.46
C LEU A 18 1.08 3.38 3.34
N VAL A 19 0.60 3.16 2.12
CA VAL A 19 1.13 3.83 0.93
C VAL A 19 0.00 4.43 0.09
N CYS A 20 0.27 5.59 -0.50
CA CYS A 20 -0.58 6.20 -1.52
C CYS A 20 0.01 5.89 -2.90
N ALA A 21 -0.69 5.06 -3.67
CA ALA A 21 -0.30 4.65 -5.01
C ALA A 21 -1.07 5.45 -6.07
N VAL A 22 -0.36 6.01 -7.05
CA VAL A 22 -0.94 6.58 -8.26
C VAL A 22 -0.74 5.58 -9.39
N PHE A 23 -1.83 5.24 -10.08
CA PHE A 23 -1.83 4.31 -11.20
C PHE A 23 -1.75 5.08 -12.51
N PHE A 24 -0.96 4.58 -13.45
CA PHE A 24 -0.91 5.16 -14.80
C PHE A 24 -2.18 4.81 -15.58
N GLU A 25 -2.58 5.61 -16.57
CA GLU A 25 -3.82 5.40 -17.34
C GLU A 25 -3.90 4.02 -18.03
N ASP A 26 -2.75 3.41 -18.32
CA ASP A 26 -2.66 2.06 -18.88
C ASP A 26 -2.78 0.93 -17.84
N ALA A 27 -2.92 1.25 -16.55
CA ALA A 27 -3.26 0.31 -15.48
C ALA A 27 -4.72 -0.15 -15.56
N ARG A 28 -5.19 -0.49 -16.77
CA ARG A 28 -6.57 -0.86 -17.14
C ARG A 28 -7.11 -2.06 -16.36
N ASN A 29 -6.28 -2.78 -15.63
CA ASN A 29 -6.61 -4.02 -14.93
C ASN A 29 -6.02 -4.08 -13.51
N LEU A 30 -6.05 -2.99 -12.74
CA LEU A 30 -5.73 -3.10 -11.32
C LEU A 30 -6.80 -3.96 -10.63
N HIS A 31 -6.48 -5.23 -10.42
CA HIS A 31 -7.24 -6.10 -9.53
C HIS A 31 -6.49 -6.16 -8.21
N VAL A 32 -6.89 -5.31 -7.26
CA VAL A 32 -6.60 -5.59 -5.84
C VAL A 32 -7.51 -6.75 -5.46
N ARG A 33 -6.97 -7.97 -5.46
CA ARG A 33 -7.72 -9.13 -5.00
C ARG A 33 -7.47 -9.28 -3.51
N THR A 34 -8.52 -9.07 -2.72
CA THR A 34 -8.57 -9.50 -1.34
C THR A 34 -9.32 -10.83 -1.29
N GLY A 35 -8.74 -11.81 -0.60
CA GLY A 35 -9.34 -13.13 -0.49
C GLY A 35 -9.05 -13.75 0.87
N TYR A 36 -10.02 -14.52 1.39
CA TYR A 36 -9.83 -15.35 2.57
C TYR A 36 -9.67 -16.80 2.13
N TYR A 37 -8.48 -17.34 2.32
CA TYR A 37 -8.15 -18.73 1.99
C TYR A 37 -7.30 -19.31 3.13
N ASP A 38 -7.50 -20.59 3.46
CA ASP A 38 -6.76 -21.28 4.54
C ASP A 38 -6.61 -20.48 5.86
N LYS A 39 -7.70 -19.80 6.27
CA LYS A 39 -7.76 -18.95 7.47
C LYS A 39 -6.84 -17.73 7.48
N VAL A 40 -6.29 -17.34 6.33
CA VAL A 40 -5.42 -16.16 6.17
C VAL A 40 -6.01 -15.22 5.11
N TRP A 41 -5.86 -13.92 5.35
CA TRP A 41 -6.19 -12.90 4.36
C TRP A 41 -5.02 -12.73 3.40
N TYR A 42 -5.30 -12.80 2.11
CA TYR A 42 -4.33 -12.55 1.04
C TYR A 42 -4.63 -11.23 0.36
N LEU A 43 -3.56 -10.49 0.04
CA LEU A 43 -3.58 -9.32 -0.81
C LEU A 43 -2.68 -9.61 -2.01
N ASP A 44 -3.27 -9.62 -3.20
CA ASP A 44 -2.53 -9.75 -4.45
C ASP A 44 -2.72 -8.46 -5.28
N CYS A 45 -1.60 -7.82 -5.65
CA CYS A 45 -1.56 -6.68 -6.54
C CYS A 45 -0.80 -7.07 -7.82
N CYS A 46 -1.56 -7.47 -8.84
CA CYS A 46 -1.01 -7.92 -10.13
C CYS A 46 -0.93 -6.77 -11.15
N THR A 47 -0.20 -5.68 -10.89
CA THR A 47 0.35 -4.79 -11.95
C THR A 47 1.60 -4.06 -11.45
N ASN A 48 2.59 -3.84 -12.32
CA ASN A 48 3.76 -2.99 -12.04
C ASN A 48 3.52 -1.51 -12.41
N ASP A 49 2.32 -1.17 -12.89
CA ASP A 49 2.00 0.14 -13.47
C ASP A 49 1.48 1.13 -12.43
N TYR A 50 2.20 1.26 -11.32
CA TYR A 50 1.89 2.22 -10.26
C TYR A 50 3.15 2.87 -9.70
N MET A 51 2.97 4.07 -9.16
CA MET A 51 3.99 4.83 -8.46
C MET A 51 3.51 5.14 -7.06
N ILE A 52 4.32 4.79 -6.05
CA ILE A 52 4.06 5.24 -4.68
C ILE A 52 4.48 6.70 -4.56
N THR A 53 3.59 7.54 -4.04
CA THR A 53 3.84 8.98 -3.87
C THR A 53 4.03 9.39 -2.42
N HIS A 54 3.30 8.74 -1.51
CA HIS A 54 3.34 9.04 -0.09
C HIS A 54 3.27 7.77 0.74
N TRP A 55 3.78 7.84 1.96
CA TRP A 55 3.70 6.74 2.92
C TRP A 55 3.47 7.26 4.34
N MET A 56 3.01 6.39 5.23
CA MET A 56 3.02 6.64 6.67
C MET A 56 3.17 5.33 7.46
N PRO A 57 3.62 5.39 8.73
CA PRO A 57 3.57 4.24 9.62
C PRO A 57 2.16 3.68 9.72
N LEU A 58 2.04 2.36 9.94
CA LEU A 58 0.74 1.74 10.19
C LEU A 58 0.11 2.35 11.45
N PRO A 59 -1.15 2.81 11.42
CA PRO A 59 -1.84 3.28 12.62
C PRO A 59 -1.98 2.13 13.63
N SER A 60 -2.16 2.49 14.89
CA SER A 60 -2.61 1.52 15.88
C SER A 60 -3.94 0.91 15.43
N LEU A 61 -4.14 -0.37 15.76
CA LEU A 61 -5.44 -1.00 15.55
C LEU A 61 -6.53 -0.17 16.26
N PRO A 62 -7.73 -0.07 15.69
CA PRO A 62 -8.85 0.55 16.39
C PRO A 62 -9.12 -0.20 17.70
N GLU A 63 -9.59 0.53 18.71
CA GLU A 63 -10.15 -0.07 19.92
C GLU A 63 -11.48 -0.77 19.57
N GLU A 64 -11.80 -1.87 20.28
CA GLU A 64 -13.04 -2.64 20.07
C GLU A 64 -14.32 -1.83 20.36
#